data_AF-A0A956SQ70-F1
#
_entry.id   AF-A0A956SQ70-F1
#
_cell.length_a   1.000
_cell.length_b   1.000
_cell.length_c   1.000
_cell.angle_alpha   90.00
_cell.angle_beta   90.00
_cell.angle_gamma   90.00
#
_symmetry.space_group_name_H-M   'P 1'
#
loop_
_entity.id
_entity.type
_entity.pdbx_description
1 polymer ?
#
loop_
_entity_poly.entity_id
_entity_poly.type
_entity_poly.pdbx_seq_one_letter_code
_entity_poly.pdbx_strand_id
1 'polypeptide(L)'
;MTRDTSPFRYLLVQALDLARAQLLLFVVVSAGLAGVIWKIFGDDVGRAFDAADMVGALLAGTLLIAILMAAGGVAGTDIKQGYYRALFSKPMAPWWFYLQRWLLGGLVVLTIPVWLGLAFAVAFGKGTGLSAEVFGVVALSYLLIGGAVLLFSTLTSRDWLVAFLLYFLQARL
;
A
#
# COMPACT_ATOMS: atom_id res chain seq x y z
N MET A 1 -12.58 -12.81 35.71
CA MET A 1 -12.29 -12.74 34.26
C MET A 1 -11.26 -11.65 34.03
N THR A 2 -10.00 -12.02 33.74
CA THR A 2 -8.95 -11.07 33.36
C THR A 2 -9.31 -10.47 32.00
N ARG A 3 -9.54 -9.16 31.95
CA ARG A 3 -9.75 -8.46 30.68
C ARG A 3 -8.39 -8.44 29.96
N ASP A 4 -8.26 -9.23 28.92
CA ASP A 4 -7.11 -9.16 28.03
C ASP A 4 -7.06 -7.78 27.35
N THR A 5 -6.10 -6.97 27.79
CA THR A 5 -5.77 -5.63 27.30
C THR A 5 -4.64 -5.66 26.28
N SER A 6 -4.30 -6.83 25.73
CA SER A 6 -3.19 -6.96 24.79
C SER A 6 -3.37 -6.03 23.59
N PRO A 7 -2.33 -5.24 23.25
CA PRO A 7 -2.35 -4.40 22.06
C PRO A 7 -2.52 -5.21 20.78
N PHE A 8 -2.14 -6.49 20.75
CA PHE A 8 -2.11 -7.32 19.55
C PHE A 8 -3.43 -8.06 19.27
N ARG A 9 -4.44 -7.89 20.11
CA ARG A 9 -5.69 -8.64 20.04
C ARG A 9 -6.37 -8.57 18.67
N TYR A 10 -6.36 -7.41 18.04
CA TYR A 10 -7.02 -7.18 16.76
C TYR A 10 -6.08 -7.35 15.57
N LEU A 11 -4.80 -7.65 15.80
CA LEU A 11 -3.79 -7.72 14.74
C LEU A 11 -4.16 -8.75 13.67
N LEU A 12 -4.63 -9.94 14.07
CA LEU A 12 -5.05 -10.99 13.14
C LEU A 12 -6.25 -10.55 12.30
N VAL A 13 -7.26 -9.95 12.93
CA VAL A 13 -8.47 -9.47 12.23
C VAL A 13 -8.10 -8.38 11.23
N GLN A 14 -7.31 -7.39 11.68
CA GLN A 14 -6.81 -6.33 10.81
C GLN A 14 -6.01 -6.92 9.63
N ALA A 15 -5.10 -7.86 9.88
CA ALA A 15 -4.31 -8.50 8.84
C ALA A 15 -5.19 -9.23 7.81
N LEU A 16 -6.23 -9.95 8.25
CA LEU A 16 -7.17 -10.63 7.36
C LEU A 16 -8.01 -9.66 6.53
N ASP A 17 -8.46 -8.56 7.13
CA ASP A 17 -9.23 -7.51 6.43
C ASP A 17 -8.36 -6.82 5.36
N LEU A 18 -7.12 -6.46 5.72
CA LEU A 18 -6.11 -5.93 4.80
C LEU A 18 -5.84 -6.92 3.64
N ALA A 19 -5.65 -8.20 3.97
CA ALA A 19 -5.37 -9.24 3.00
C ALA A 19 -6.51 -9.45 1.98
N ARG A 20 -7.76 -9.34 2.42
CA ARG A 20 -8.92 -9.56 1.54
C ARG A 20 -9.19 -8.40 0.59
N ALA A 21 -9.13 -7.17 1.09
CA ALA A 21 -9.56 -6.01 0.31
C ALA A 21 -8.42 -5.37 -0.48
N GLN A 22 -7.35 -4.99 0.22
CA GLN A 22 -6.30 -4.14 -0.35
C GLN A 22 -5.31 -4.95 -1.17
N LEU A 23 -4.92 -6.14 -0.67
CA LEU A 23 -4.04 -7.06 -1.37
C LEU A 23 -4.66 -7.55 -2.68
N LEU A 24 -5.96 -7.90 -2.67
CA LEU A 24 -6.66 -8.34 -3.88
C LEU A 24 -6.72 -7.23 -4.93
N LEU A 25 -7.14 -6.01 -4.54
CA LEU A 25 -7.20 -4.89 -5.48
C LEU A 25 -5.80 -4.52 -6.01
N PHE A 26 -4.77 -4.57 -5.17
CA PHE A 26 -3.39 -4.34 -5.58
C PHE A 26 -2.90 -5.39 -6.59
N VAL A 27 -3.15 -6.67 -6.33
CA VAL A 27 -2.82 -7.77 -7.24
C VAL A 27 -3.53 -7.58 -8.59
N VAL A 28 -4.82 -7.22 -8.57
CA VAL A 28 -5.60 -6.97 -9.80
C VAL A 28 -5.03 -5.80 -10.59
N VAL A 29 -4.75 -4.65 -9.95
CA VAL A 29 -4.19 -3.47 -10.62
C VAL A 29 -2.81 -3.77 -11.18
N SER A 30 -1.94 -4.44 -10.42
CA SER A 30 -0.58 -4.75 -10.82
C SER A 30 -0.54 -5.78 -11.96
N ALA A 31 -1.36 -6.83 -11.88
CA ALA A 31 -1.51 -7.80 -12.96
C ALA A 31 -2.07 -7.13 -14.23
N GLY A 32 -3.03 -6.22 -14.08
CA GLY A 32 -3.57 -5.43 -15.19
C GLY A 32 -2.50 -4.56 -15.86
N LEU A 33 -1.72 -3.82 -15.06
CA LEU A 33 -0.63 -2.99 -15.57
C LEU A 33 0.47 -3.82 -16.23
N ALA A 34 0.85 -4.94 -15.62
CA ALA A 34 1.82 -5.88 -16.19
C ALA A 34 1.32 -6.44 -17.53
N GLY A 35 0.03 -6.79 -17.64
CA GLY A 35 -0.59 -7.23 -18.89
C GLY A 35 -0.62 -6.13 -19.96
N VAL A 36 -0.86 -4.88 -19.57
CA VAL A 36 -0.78 -3.71 -20.48
C VAL A 36 0.65 -3.50 -20.97
N ILE A 37 1.63 -3.52 -20.08
CA ILE A 37 3.06 -3.40 -20.45
C ILE A 37 3.47 -4.55 -21.36
N TRP A 38 3.10 -5.79 -21.04
CA TRP A 38 3.35 -6.92 -21.91
C TRP A 38 2.70 -6.73 -23.28
N LYS A 39 1.44 -6.30 -23.35
CA LYS A 39 0.80 -6.05 -24.66
C LYS A 39 1.50 -4.95 -25.46
N ILE A 40 1.95 -3.88 -24.81
CA ILE A 40 2.60 -2.75 -25.48
C ILE A 40 4.00 -3.11 -25.97
N PHE A 41 4.74 -3.89 -25.18
CA PHE A 41 6.17 -4.10 -25.41
C PHE A 41 6.53 -5.57 -25.69
N GLY A 42 5.58 -6.49 -25.83
CA GLY A 42 5.81 -7.93 -25.84
C GLY A 42 6.80 -8.44 -26.90
N ASP A 43 6.86 -7.76 -28.04
CA ASP A 43 7.81 -8.10 -29.11
C ASP A 43 9.22 -7.50 -28.89
N ASP A 44 9.34 -6.47 -28.05
CA ASP A 44 10.59 -5.72 -27.77
C ASP A 44 11.19 -6.00 -26.36
N VAL A 45 10.39 -6.42 -25.37
CA VAL A 45 10.82 -6.66 -23.97
C VAL A 45 11.87 -7.75 -23.87
N GLY A 46 11.82 -8.72 -24.78
CA GLY A 46 12.79 -9.81 -24.86
C GLY A 46 14.22 -9.33 -25.14
N ARG A 47 14.43 -8.13 -25.70
CA ARG A 47 15.75 -7.75 -26.23
C ARG A 47 16.49 -6.59 -25.54
N ALA A 48 15.87 -5.74 -24.73
CA ALA A 48 16.57 -4.49 -24.32
C ALA A 48 16.43 -4.01 -22.87
N PHE A 49 15.43 -4.42 -22.08
CA PHE A 49 15.20 -3.81 -20.76
C PHE A 49 15.90 -4.53 -19.60
N ASP A 50 16.58 -3.78 -18.74
CA ASP A 50 17.05 -4.26 -17.44
C ASP A 50 15.86 -4.48 -16.49
N ALA A 51 15.92 -5.53 -15.67
CA ALA A 51 14.91 -5.85 -14.69
C ALA A 51 14.72 -4.72 -13.67
N ALA A 52 15.82 -4.07 -13.27
CA ALA A 52 15.79 -2.96 -12.33
C ALA A 52 15.00 -1.77 -12.90
N ASP A 53 15.23 -1.41 -14.16
CA ASP A 53 14.53 -0.30 -14.82
C ASP A 53 13.03 -0.57 -14.95
N MET A 54 12.64 -1.79 -15.33
CA MET A 54 11.22 -2.15 -15.45
C MET A 54 10.51 -2.18 -14.11
N VAL A 55 11.13 -2.75 -13.07
CA VAL A 55 10.58 -2.74 -11.71
C VAL A 55 10.45 -1.31 -11.20
N GLY A 56 11.47 -0.47 -11.42
CA GLY A 56 11.46 0.95 -11.08
C GLY A 56 10.34 1.72 -11.76
N ALA A 57 10.16 1.55 -13.07
CA ALA A 57 9.10 2.21 -13.84
C ALA A 57 7.69 1.77 -13.40
N LEU A 58 7.50 0.46 -13.19
CA LEU A 58 6.23 -0.09 -12.69
C LEU A 58 5.89 0.43 -11.30
N LEU A 59 6.88 0.46 -10.40
CA LEU A 59 6.72 1.03 -9.07
C LEU A 59 6.39 2.51 -9.15
N ALA A 60 7.12 3.30 -9.93
CA ALA A 60 6.85 4.73 -10.07
C ALA A 60 5.41 5.00 -10.54
N GLY A 61 4.89 4.20 -11.48
CA GLY A 61 3.52 4.33 -11.98
C GLY A 61 2.42 3.84 -11.04
N THR A 62 2.73 2.97 -10.07
CA THR A 62 1.70 2.30 -9.25
C THR A 62 1.78 2.60 -7.75
N LEU A 63 2.94 3.07 -7.27
CA LEU A 63 3.24 3.22 -5.85
C LEU A 63 2.30 4.19 -5.16
N LEU A 64 1.97 5.33 -5.78
CA LEU A 64 1.01 6.28 -5.21
C LEU A 64 -0.34 5.61 -4.97
N ILE A 65 -0.87 4.91 -5.96
CA ILE A 65 -2.17 4.24 -5.87
C ILE A 65 -2.12 3.18 -4.78
N ALA A 66 -1.06 2.39 -4.72
CA ALA A 66 -0.87 1.39 -3.68
C ALA A 66 -0.84 2.00 -2.27
N ILE A 67 -0.10 3.10 -2.08
CA ILE A 67 -0.05 3.80 -0.79
C ILE A 67 -1.42 4.37 -0.42
N LEU A 68 -2.11 5.04 -1.36
CA LEU A 68 -3.44 5.61 -1.12
C LEU A 68 -4.47 4.54 -0.80
N MET A 69 -4.37 3.34 -1.37
CA MET A 69 -5.25 2.23 -1.04
C MET A 69 -4.92 1.59 0.31
N ALA A 70 -3.63 1.48 0.65
CA ALA A 70 -3.19 0.88 1.91
C ALA A 70 -3.44 1.79 3.12
N ALA A 71 -3.18 3.09 2.97
CA ALA A 71 -3.37 4.10 4.01
C ALA A 71 -4.76 4.77 3.98
N GLY A 72 -5.39 4.83 2.82
CA GLY A 72 -6.74 5.42 2.66
C GLY A 72 -7.80 4.54 3.28
N GLY A 73 -8.76 5.17 3.98
CA GLY A 73 -9.81 4.43 4.67
C GLY A 73 -9.32 3.66 5.91
N VAL A 74 -8.11 3.94 6.41
CA VAL A 74 -7.68 3.37 7.70
C VAL A 74 -8.52 3.96 8.84
N ALA A 75 -8.66 5.29 8.88
CA ALA A 75 -9.51 6.00 9.83
C ALA A 75 -10.68 6.74 9.16
N GLY A 76 -10.52 7.27 7.94
CA GLY A 76 -11.56 8.06 7.27
C GLY A 76 -12.87 7.32 6.97
N THR A 77 -12.82 6.05 6.57
CA THR A 77 -14.04 5.22 6.37
C THR A 77 -14.66 4.81 7.70
N ASP A 78 -13.85 4.55 8.71
CA ASP A 78 -14.34 4.21 10.06
C ASP A 78 -15.04 5.42 10.69
N ILE A 79 -14.55 6.64 10.45
CA ILE A 79 -15.21 7.89 10.85
C ILE A 79 -16.57 8.04 10.16
N LYS A 80 -16.65 7.76 8.85
CA LYS A 80 -17.94 7.78 8.11
C LYS A 80 -18.94 6.77 8.65
N GLN A 81 -18.47 5.62 9.11
CA GLN A 81 -19.29 4.53 9.60
C GLN A 81 -19.61 4.63 11.11
N GLY A 82 -19.22 5.73 11.78
CA GLY A 82 -19.58 5.99 13.17
C GLY A 82 -18.69 5.32 14.21
N TYR A 83 -17.45 4.99 13.83
CA TYR A 83 -16.47 4.17 14.55
C TYR A 83 -16.96 2.73 14.78
N TYR A 84 -16.03 1.77 14.81
CA TYR A 84 -16.33 0.40 15.25
C TYR A 84 -16.70 0.38 16.75
N ARG A 85 -17.90 0.83 17.11
CA ARG A 85 -18.43 0.81 18.48
C ARG A 85 -18.39 -0.59 19.09
N ALA A 86 -18.48 -1.63 18.25
CA ALA A 86 -18.32 -3.01 18.66
C ALA A 86 -16.86 -3.40 18.99
N LEU A 87 -15.86 -2.94 18.22
CA LEU A 87 -14.44 -3.27 18.48
C LEU A 87 -13.86 -2.44 19.64
N PHE A 88 -14.36 -1.22 19.85
CA PHE A 88 -13.98 -0.36 20.97
C PHE A 88 -14.82 -0.59 22.24
N SER A 89 -15.73 -1.57 22.25
CA SER A 89 -16.44 -2.01 23.46
C SER A 89 -15.50 -2.59 24.53
N LYS A 90 -14.24 -2.86 24.15
CA LYS A 90 -13.16 -3.35 25.01
C LYS A 90 -12.04 -2.30 25.08
N PRO A 91 -11.32 -2.20 26.21
CA PRO A 91 -10.35 -1.14 26.44
C PRO A 91 -9.17 -1.24 25.47
N MET A 92 -9.19 -0.44 24.41
CA MET A 92 -8.06 -0.19 23.52
C MET A 92 -8.08 1.29 23.18
N ALA A 93 -6.91 1.93 23.24
CA ALA A 93 -6.80 3.31 22.83
C ALA A 93 -7.01 3.41 21.30
N PRO A 94 -7.95 4.25 20.80
CA PRO A 94 -8.27 4.29 19.37
C PRO A 94 -7.06 4.58 18.48
N TRP A 95 -6.14 5.45 18.92
CA TRP A 95 -4.93 5.78 18.16
C TRP A 95 -4.04 4.56 17.89
N TRP A 96 -3.95 3.64 18.85
CA TRP A 96 -3.13 2.44 18.70
C TRP A 96 -3.73 1.49 17.65
N PHE A 97 -5.05 1.40 17.59
CA PHE A 97 -5.75 0.60 16.58
C PHE A 97 -5.44 1.09 15.16
N TYR A 98 -5.51 2.40 14.95
CA TYR A 98 -5.22 3.00 13.63
C TYR A 98 -3.74 2.93 13.28
N LEU A 99 -2.85 3.10 14.25
CA LEU A 99 -1.41 2.95 14.04
C LEU A 99 -1.06 1.52 13.60
N GLN A 100 -1.62 0.50 14.24
CA GLN A 100 -1.41 -0.89 13.83
C GLN A 100 -1.90 -1.16 12.40
N ARG A 101 -3.10 -0.68 12.08
CA ARG A 101 -3.67 -0.83 10.74
C ARG A 101 -2.82 -0.12 9.68
N TRP A 102 -2.30 1.07 10.00
CA TRP A 102 -1.35 1.78 9.16
C TRP A 102 -0.04 1.00 8.99
N LEU A 103 0.57 0.51 10.07
CA LEU A 103 1.80 -0.30 9.99
C LEU A 103 1.61 -1.56 9.14
N LEU A 104 0.48 -2.25 9.28
CA LEU A 104 0.14 -3.41 8.44
C LEU A 104 0.01 -3.01 6.96
N GLY A 105 -0.60 -1.87 6.66
CA GLY A 105 -0.65 -1.32 5.30
C GLY A 105 0.75 -1.04 4.73
N GLY A 106 1.65 -0.50 5.55
CA GLY A 106 3.05 -0.27 5.18
C GLY A 106 3.78 -1.57 4.86
N LEU A 107 3.59 -2.60 5.68
CA LEU A 107 4.15 -3.93 5.41
C LEU A 107 3.63 -4.50 4.08
N VAL A 108 2.33 -4.38 3.81
CA VAL A 108 1.73 -4.80 2.53
C VAL A 108 2.39 -4.07 1.36
N VAL A 109 2.52 -2.74 1.45
CA VAL A 109 3.16 -1.92 0.40
C VAL A 109 4.64 -2.30 0.20
N LEU A 110 5.36 -2.64 1.26
CA LEU A 110 6.75 -3.11 1.18
C LEU A 110 6.89 -4.47 0.49
N THR A 111 5.85 -5.28 0.42
CA THR A 111 5.91 -6.55 -0.34
C THR A 111 5.78 -6.34 -1.85
N ILE A 112 5.36 -5.16 -2.31
CA ILE A 112 5.08 -4.89 -3.72
C ILE A 112 6.30 -5.12 -4.63
N PRO A 113 7.50 -4.56 -4.33
CA PRO A 113 8.68 -4.82 -5.14
C PRO A 113 8.97 -6.31 -5.26
N VAL A 114 8.79 -7.07 -4.17
CA VAL A 114 9.04 -8.52 -4.15
C VAL A 114 8.13 -9.23 -5.14
N TRP A 115 6.83 -8.95 -5.13
CA TRP A 115 5.88 -9.55 -6.07
C TRP A 115 6.17 -9.18 -7.52
N LEU A 116 6.49 -7.91 -7.78
CA LEU A 116 6.84 -7.45 -9.13
C LEU A 116 8.14 -8.10 -9.62
N GLY A 117 9.17 -8.13 -8.78
CA GLY A 117 10.46 -8.73 -9.11
C GLY A 117 10.38 -10.24 -9.35
N LEU A 118 9.60 -10.96 -8.54
CA LEU A 118 9.35 -12.39 -8.75
C LEU A 118 8.54 -12.65 -10.02
N ALA A 119 7.48 -11.89 -10.26
CA ALA A 119 6.70 -12.00 -11.49
C ALA A 119 7.57 -11.74 -12.73
N PHE A 120 8.45 -10.74 -12.65
CA PHE A 120 9.38 -10.43 -13.73
C PHE A 120 10.41 -11.54 -13.95
N ALA A 121 10.99 -12.09 -12.88
CA ALA A 121 11.94 -13.19 -12.98
C ALA A 121 11.31 -14.45 -13.59
N VAL A 122 10.07 -14.78 -13.20
CA VAL A 122 9.33 -15.93 -13.75
C VAL A 122 8.93 -15.70 -15.21
N ALA A 123 8.46 -14.50 -15.56
CA ALA A 123 7.95 -14.21 -16.89
C ALA A 123 9.05 -14.05 -17.95
N PHE A 124 10.20 -13.47 -17.58
CA PHE A 124 11.25 -13.09 -18.53
C PHE A 124 12.57 -13.83 -18.33
N GLY A 125 12.68 -14.67 -17.29
CA GLY A 125 13.92 -15.38 -16.96
C GLY A 125 15.08 -14.45 -16.58
N LYS A 126 14.79 -13.19 -16.26
CA LYS A 126 15.76 -12.18 -15.83
C LYS A 126 15.88 -12.16 -14.30
N GLY A 127 16.83 -11.39 -13.78
CA GLY A 127 16.91 -11.13 -12.33
C GLY A 127 15.65 -10.44 -11.79
N THR A 128 15.52 -10.37 -10.48
CA THR A 128 14.34 -9.78 -9.82
C THR A 128 14.31 -8.25 -9.84
N GLY A 129 15.42 -7.59 -10.20
CA GLY A 129 15.53 -6.13 -10.17
C GLY A 129 15.42 -5.52 -8.77
N LEU A 130 15.49 -6.34 -7.70
CA LEU A 130 15.37 -5.89 -6.32
C LEU A 130 16.67 -5.25 -5.83
N SER A 131 16.58 -4.04 -5.29
CA SER A 131 17.70 -3.35 -4.64
C SER A 131 17.25 -2.73 -3.32
N ALA A 132 18.21 -2.47 -2.41
CA ALA A 132 17.92 -1.78 -1.15
C ALA A 132 17.36 -0.36 -1.38
N GLU A 133 17.78 0.29 -2.48
CA GLU A 133 17.28 1.60 -2.89
C GLU A 133 15.78 1.55 -3.23
N VAL A 134 15.34 0.53 -3.97
CA VAL A 134 13.92 0.33 -4.28
C VAL A 134 13.08 0.22 -3.01
N PHE A 135 13.53 -0.58 -2.02
CA PHE A 135 12.85 -0.67 -0.74
C PHE A 135 12.88 0.64 0.05
N GLY A 136 14.00 1.37 0.00
CA GLY A 136 14.14 2.68 0.63
C GLY A 136 13.15 3.70 0.08
N VAL A 137 13.00 3.77 -1.25
CA VAL A 137 12.04 4.65 -1.93
C VAL A 137 10.61 4.28 -1.55
N VAL A 138 10.26 2.98 -1.56
CA VAL A 138 8.90 2.52 -1.20
C VAL A 138 8.60 2.82 0.27
N ALA A 139 9.53 2.54 1.18
CA ALA A 139 9.39 2.81 2.61
C ALA A 139 9.20 4.30 2.89
N LEU A 140 10.06 5.14 2.32
CA LEU A 140 10.01 6.59 2.51
C LEU A 140 8.74 7.19 1.90
N SER A 141 8.36 6.73 0.70
CA SER A 141 7.11 7.18 0.06
C SER A 141 5.89 6.81 0.88
N TYR A 142 5.84 5.59 1.43
CA TYR A 142 4.75 5.16 2.31
C TYR A 142 4.73 5.99 3.59
N LEU A 143 5.88 6.23 4.22
CA LEU A 143 5.98 7.02 5.43
C LEU A 143 5.44 8.45 5.21
N LEU A 144 5.86 9.10 4.12
CA LEU A 144 5.46 10.48 3.82
C LEU A 144 3.99 10.57 3.39
N ILE A 145 3.62 9.84 2.32
CA ILE A 145 2.27 9.93 1.74
C ILE A 145 1.25 9.24 2.65
N GLY A 146 1.55 8.02 3.10
CA GLY A 146 0.68 7.27 4.01
C GLY A 146 0.57 7.95 5.38
N GLY A 147 1.64 8.56 5.87
CA GLY A 147 1.61 9.37 7.10
C GLY A 147 0.74 10.62 6.96
N ALA A 148 0.84 11.32 5.82
CA ALA A 148 -0.05 12.44 5.53
C ALA A 148 -1.52 12.01 5.48
N VAL A 149 -1.83 10.90 4.81
CA VAL A 149 -3.19 10.33 4.79
C VAL A 149 -3.67 10.07 6.22
N LEU A 150 -2.89 9.36 7.04
CA LEU A 150 -3.25 9.04 8.43
C LEU A 150 -3.53 10.31 9.25
N LEU A 151 -2.70 11.35 9.09
CA LEU A 151 -2.87 12.62 9.79
C LEU A 151 -4.15 13.32 9.33
N PHE A 152 -4.40 13.41 8.03
CA PHE A 152 -5.62 14.03 7.50
C PHE A 152 -6.89 13.22 7.80
N SER A 153 -6.78 11.90 8.00
CA SER A 153 -7.91 11.07 8.42
C SER A 153 -8.48 11.53 9.77
N THR A 154 -7.70 12.19 10.62
CA THR A 154 -8.20 12.73 11.89
C THR A 154 -9.10 13.95 11.73
N LEU A 155 -8.99 14.66 10.59
CA LEU A 155 -9.71 15.91 10.32
C LEU A 155 -10.87 15.72 9.34
N THR A 156 -10.71 14.81 8.36
CA THR A 156 -11.68 14.64 7.28
C THR A 156 -11.74 13.18 6.82
N SER A 157 -12.92 12.80 6.34
CA SER A 157 -13.15 11.49 5.74
C SER A 157 -12.85 11.43 4.23
N ARG A 158 -12.23 12.50 3.71
CA ARG A 158 -11.70 12.64 2.35
C ARG A 158 -10.17 12.76 2.35
N ASP A 159 -9.54 12.24 3.38
CA ASP A 159 -8.09 12.11 3.60
C ASP A 159 -7.29 11.70 2.35
N TRP A 160 -7.70 10.64 1.68
CA TRP A 160 -7.03 10.14 0.47
C TRP A 160 -7.07 11.16 -0.68
N LEU A 161 -8.15 11.93 -0.81
CA LEU A 161 -8.29 12.95 -1.86
C LEU A 161 -7.37 14.14 -1.58
N VAL A 162 -7.22 14.53 -0.31
CA VAL A 162 -6.29 15.59 0.08
C VAL A 162 -4.85 15.18 -0.22
N ALA A 163 -4.46 13.97 0.18
CA ALA A 163 -3.11 13.45 -0.11
C ALA A 163 -2.86 13.33 -1.63
N PHE A 164 -3.86 12.87 -2.38
CA PHE A 164 -3.79 12.81 -3.85
C PHE A 164 -3.59 14.20 -4.47
N LEU A 165 -4.38 15.19 -4.06
CA LEU A 165 -4.26 16.57 -4.57
C LEU A 165 -2.91 17.19 -4.24
N LEU A 166 -2.41 17.00 -3.02
CA LEU A 166 -1.08 17.48 -2.60
C LEU A 166 0.04 16.87 -3.45
N TYR A 167 -0.02 15.56 -3.72
CA TYR A 167 0.96 14.90 -4.58
C TYR A 167 0.96 15.47 -6.00
N PHE A 168 -0.22 15.66 -6.60
CA PHE A 168 -0.33 16.23 -7.96
C PHE A 168 0.06 17.70 -8.04
N LEU A 169 -0.18 18.48 -6.99
CA LEU A 169 0.27 19.87 -6.92
C LEU A 169 1.79 19.96 -6.83
N GLN A 170 2.42 19.09 -6.03
CA GLN A 170 3.89 19.03 -5.94
C GLN A 170 4.53 18.66 -7.28
N ALA A 171 3.95 17.72 -8.04
CA ALA A 171 4.48 17.32 -9.34
C ALA A 171 4.49 18.42 -10.40
N ARG A 172 3.86 19.58 -10.13
CA ARG A 172 3.79 20.74 -11.05
C ARG A 172 4.69 21.90 -10.64
N LEU A 173 5.33 21.84 -9.47
CA LEU A 173 6.26 22.85 -8.94
C LEU A 173 7.70 22.41 -9.22
#